data_AF-A0A957X4F7-F1
#
_entry.id   AF-A0A957X4F7-F1
#
_cell.length_a   1.000
_cell.length_b   1.000
_cell.length_c   1.000
_cell.angle_alpha   90.00
_cell.angle_beta   90.00
_cell.angle_gamma   90.00
#
_symmetry.space_group_name_H-M   'P 1'
#
loop_
_entity.id
_entity.type
_entity.pdbx_description
1 polymer ?
#
loop_
_entity_poly.entity_id
_entity_poly.type
_entity_poly.pdbx_seq_one_letter_code
_entity_poly.pdbx_strand_id
1 'polypeptide(L)'
;MKSANAVIAMHLSDWWGNSSRLQRIVQRCRTLATHIDGYLLLLLSLSLLALTPLAAPGYFYEAHDGRHSVFYLVQFDAALRDGALWPTWAMHHIQGYGYPTFLIQAPLGFYLGAMFVWLGAGYTTAVKLTWA
;
A
#
# COMPACT_ATOMS: atom_id res chain seq x y z
N MET A 1 43.42 15.29 -56.59
CA MET A 1 43.52 14.53 -55.32
C MET A 1 42.43 14.93 -54.31
N LYS A 2 41.15 15.01 -54.73
CA LYS A 2 40.02 15.48 -53.87
C LYS A 2 38.81 14.52 -53.83
N SER A 3 38.85 13.38 -54.53
CA SER A 3 37.68 12.49 -54.68
C SER A 3 37.66 11.26 -53.76
N ALA A 4 38.76 10.90 -53.10
CA ALA A 4 38.83 9.70 -52.26
C ALA A 4 38.20 9.89 -50.86
N ASN A 5 38.24 11.10 -50.31
CA ASN A 5 37.73 11.38 -48.96
C ASN A 5 36.19 11.48 -48.88
N ALA A 6 35.52 11.69 -50.01
CA ALA A 6 34.06 11.78 -50.04
C ALA A 6 33.39 10.39 -49.96
N VAL A 7 33.99 9.37 -50.56
CA VAL A 7 33.44 8.00 -50.59
C VAL A 7 33.60 7.29 -49.25
N ILE A 8 34.69 7.56 -48.52
CA ILE A 8 34.91 7.03 -47.15
C ILE A 8 33.98 7.72 -46.13
N ALA A 9 33.70 9.02 -46.30
CA ALA A 9 32.77 9.74 -45.44
C ALA A 9 31.30 9.32 -45.65
N MET A 10 30.93 8.94 -46.88
CA MET A 10 29.57 8.55 -47.23
C MET A 10 29.22 7.12 -46.80
N HIS A 11 30.22 6.25 -46.58
CA HIS A 11 29.99 4.86 -46.14
C HIS A 11 29.90 4.71 -44.60
N LEU A 12 30.30 5.75 -43.84
CA LEU A 12 30.26 5.76 -42.37
C LEU A 12 28.97 6.37 -41.80
N SER A 13 28.21 7.16 -42.59
CA SER A 13 26.91 7.71 -42.17
C SER A 13 25.79 6.68 -42.16
N ASP A 14 25.93 5.60 -42.92
CA ASP A 14 24.91 4.55 -43.06
C ASP A 14 24.89 3.55 -41.90
N TRP A 15 25.96 3.51 -41.09
CA TRP A 15 26.04 2.66 -39.90
C TRP A 15 25.37 3.26 -38.65
N TRP A 16 24.94 4.52 -38.70
CA TRP A 16 24.22 5.18 -37.60
C TRP A 16 22.69 5.12 -37.75
N GLY A 17 22.19 4.11 -38.47
CA GLY A 17 20.77 3.83 -38.64
C GLY A 17 20.11 3.19 -37.41
N ASN A 18 20.12 3.84 -36.24
CA ASN A 18 19.14 3.54 -35.16
C ASN A 18 19.03 4.58 -34.04
N SER A 19 19.33 5.86 -34.28
CA SER A 19 19.16 6.89 -33.25
C SER A 19 17.68 7.15 -32.90
N SER A 20 16.74 6.88 -33.82
CA SER A 20 15.32 7.21 -33.66
C SER A 20 14.56 6.36 -32.64
N ARG A 21 15.00 5.12 -32.34
CA ARG A 21 14.38 4.28 -31.30
C ARG A 21 14.83 4.68 -29.89
N LEU A 22 16.13 4.90 -29.71
CA LEU A 22 16.68 5.36 -28.43
C LEU A 22 16.21 6.78 -28.10
N GLN A 23 16.18 7.67 -29.09
CA GLN A 23 15.61 9.02 -28.94
C GLN A 23 14.12 8.96 -28.54
N ARG A 24 13.32 8.06 -29.14
CA ARG A 24 11.90 7.87 -28.75
C ARG A 24 11.72 7.32 -27.34
N ILE A 25 12.57 6.40 -26.88
CA ILE A 25 12.51 5.86 -25.52
C ILE A 25 12.90 6.96 -24.52
N VAL A 26 13.97 7.70 -24.78
CA VAL A 26 14.40 8.83 -23.94
C VAL A 26 13.35 9.94 -23.94
N GLN A 27 12.75 10.30 -25.07
CA GLN A 27 11.65 11.27 -25.14
C GLN A 27 10.39 10.78 -24.44
N ARG A 28 10.04 9.48 -24.53
CA ARG A 28 8.93 8.89 -23.75
C ARG A 28 9.19 8.91 -22.25
N CYS A 29 10.40 8.55 -21.81
CA CYS A 29 10.78 8.67 -20.40
C CYS A 29 10.80 10.12 -19.93
N ARG A 30 11.23 11.06 -20.78
CA ARG A 30 11.24 12.49 -20.48
C ARG A 30 9.83 13.10 -20.46
N THR A 31 8.91 12.65 -21.32
CA THR A 31 7.49 13.07 -21.29
C THR A 31 6.71 12.45 -20.14
N LEU A 32 7.05 11.22 -19.74
CA LEU A 32 6.53 10.61 -18.51
C LEU A 32 7.05 11.32 -17.24
N ALA A 33 8.27 11.85 -17.28
CA ALA A 33 8.88 12.57 -16.15
C ALA A 33 8.45 14.04 -16.02
N THR A 34 7.88 14.67 -17.06
CA THR A 34 7.68 16.13 -17.09
C THR A 34 6.30 16.62 -16.65
N HIS A 35 5.39 15.75 -16.23
CA HIS A 35 4.04 16.17 -15.81
C HIS A 35 3.67 15.63 -14.42
N ILE A 36 4.56 15.81 -13.45
CA ILE A 36 4.11 15.80 -12.07
C ILE A 36 3.39 17.14 -11.85
N ASP A 37 2.06 17.11 -11.89
CA ASP A 37 1.22 18.28 -11.67
C ASP A 37 1.49 18.85 -10.27
N GLY A 38 1.86 20.14 -10.21
CA GLY A 38 2.11 20.84 -8.94
C GLY A 38 0.90 20.81 -8.01
N TYR A 39 -0.33 20.79 -8.56
CA TYR A 39 -1.55 20.63 -7.77
C TYR A 39 -1.68 19.23 -7.18
N LEU A 40 -1.23 18.19 -7.88
CA LEU A 40 -1.23 16.83 -7.36
C LEU A 40 -0.21 16.69 -6.21
N LEU A 41 0.97 17.31 -6.34
CA LEU A 41 1.94 17.36 -5.24
C LEU A 41 1.41 18.14 -4.04
N LEU A 42 0.75 19.28 -4.26
CA LEU A 42 0.14 20.06 -3.21
C LEU A 42 -0.97 19.27 -2.51
N LEU A 43 -1.86 18.64 -3.27
CA LEU A 43 -2.93 17.79 -2.75
C LEU A 43 -2.35 16.66 -1.88
N LEU A 44 -1.38 15.89 -2.40
CA LEU A 44 -0.75 14.82 -1.65
C LEU A 44 -0.07 15.34 -0.37
N SER A 45 0.60 16.48 -0.45
CA SER A 45 1.26 17.09 0.71
C SER A 45 0.24 17.50 1.79
N LEU A 46 -0.87 18.12 1.40
CA LEU A 46 -1.94 18.50 2.31
C LEU A 46 -2.67 17.28 2.88
N SER A 47 -2.88 16.24 2.07
CA SER A 47 -3.43 14.96 2.55
C SER A 47 -2.52 14.31 3.57
N LEU A 48 -1.21 14.24 3.32
CA LEU A 48 -0.24 13.72 4.29
C LEU A 48 -0.22 14.54 5.59
N LEU A 49 -0.32 15.87 5.48
CA LEU A 49 -0.44 16.73 6.65
C LEU A 49 -1.72 16.43 7.45
N ALA A 50 -2.85 16.23 6.78
CA ALA A 50 -4.12 15.88 7.41
C ALA A 50 -4.10 14.49 8.09
N LEU A 51 -3.24 13.58 7.63
CA LEU A 51 -3.04 12.25 8.21
C LEU A 51 -2.06 12.26 9.40
N THR A 52 -1.41 13.38 9.74
CA THR A 52 -0.45 13.41 10.87
C THR A 52 -1.04 13.00 12.23
N PRO A 53 -2.32 13.26 12.58
CA PRO A 53 -2.88 12.77 13.84
C PRO A 53 -2.86 11.24 13.94
N LEU A 54 -2.80 10.54 12.81
CA LEU A 54 -2.75 9.08 12.77
C LEU A 54 -1.42 8.51 13.30
N ALA A 55 -0.34 9.29 13.20
CA ALA A 55 0.96 8.95 13.74
C ALA A 55 1.12 9.34 15.23
N ALA A 56 0.12 9.96 15.85
CA ALA A 56 0.19 10.39 17.24
C ALA A 56 0.41 9.19 18.19
N PRO A 57 1.16 9.40 19.29
CA PRO A 57 1.31 8.39 20.33
C PRO A 57 -0.03 8.07 20.99
N GLY A 58 -0.20 6.81 21.42
CA GLY A 58 -1.48 6.32 21.95
C GLY A 58 -2.42 5.81 20.84
N TYR A 59 -3.45 5.04 21.20
CA TYR A 59 -4.42 4.49 20.25
C TYR A 59 -5.66 5.39 20.15
N PHE A 60 -6.38 5.38 19.02
CA PHE A 60 -7.58 6.21 18.78
C PHE A 60 -8.79 5.74 19.60
N TYR A 61 -8.67 5.67 20.92
CA TYR A 61 -9.73 5.18 21.80
C TYR A 61 -10.95 6.10 21.88
N GLU A 62 -10.81 7.35 21.44
CA GLU A 62 -11.92 8.30 21.29
C GLU A 62 -12.73 8.04 20.02
N ALA A 63 -12.20 7.29 19.05
CA ALA A 63 -13.01 6.81 17.93
C ALA A 63 -14.04 5.82 18.47
N HIS A 64 -15.29 5.95 18.01
CA HIS A 64 -16.41 5.12 18.47
C HIS A 64 -16.08 3.62 18.44
N ASP A 65 -15.47 3.18 17.33
CA ASP A 65 -15.12 1.77 17.12
C ASP A 65 -13.70 1.42 17.56
N GLY A 66 -12.90 2.38 18.04
CA GLY A 66 -11.48 2.16 18.31
C GLY A 66 -11.24 0.98 19.26
N ARG A 67 -11.96 0.96 20.39
CA ARG A 67 -11.88 -0.15 21.37
C ARG A 67 -12.43 -1.45 20.79
N HIS A 68 -13.50 -1.37 20.00
CA HIS A 68 -14.12 -2.53 19.38
C HIS A 68 -13.20 -3.20 18.37
N SER A 69 -12.46 -2.45 17.55
CA SER A 69 -11.52 -3.02 16.57
C SER A 69 -10.40 -3.84 17.23
N VAL A 70 -9.89 -3.39 18.38
CA VAL A 70 -8.90 -4.14 19.18
C VAL A 70 -9.52 -5.41 19.74
N PHE A 71 -10.70 -5.31 20.35
CA PHE A 71 -11.40 -6.48 20.90
C PHE A 71 -11.74 -7.52 19.82
N TYR A 72 -12.18 -7.06 18.65
CA TYR A 72 -12.52 -7.94 17.53
C TYR A 72 -11.28 -8.67 17.02
N LEU A 73 -10.14 -7.98 16.89
CA LEU A 73 -8.90 -8.63 16.49
C LEU A 73 -8.44 -9.68 17.50
N VAL A 74 -8.56 -9.41 18.81
CA VAL A 74 -8.25 -10.39 19.86
C VAL A 74 -9.11 -11.65 19.72
N GLN A 75 -10.42 -11.48 19.53
CA GLN A 75 -11.33 -12.61 19.34
C GLN A 75 -11.06 -13.38 18.04
N PHE A 76 -10.70 -12.68 16.97
CA PHE A 76 -10.38 -13.30 15.68
C PHE A 76 -9.07 -14.08 15.75
N ASP A 77 -8.02 -13.50 16.34
CA ASP A 77 -6.73 -14.17 16.54
C ASP A 77 -6.88 -15.42 17.41
N ALA A 78 -7.66 -15.35 18.50
CA ALA A 78 -7.96 -16.50 19.33
C ALA A 78 -8.62 -17.64 18.53
N ALA A 79 -9.63 -17.32 17.72
CA ALA A 79 -10.30 -18.31 16.88
C ALA A 79 -9.34 -18.95 15.85
N LEU A 80 -8.45 -18.15 15.23
CA LEU A 80 -7.43 -18.68 14.32
C LEU A 80 -6.45 -19.62 15.04
N ARG A 81 -6.00 -19.26 16.25
CA ARG A 81 -5.12 -20.10 17.08
C ARG A 81 -5.78 -21.40 17.54
N ASP A 82 -7.10 -21.37 17.73
CA ASP A 82 -7.92 -22.55 18.03
C ASP A 82 -8.18 -23.42 16.77
N GLY A 83 -7.64 -23.04 15.62
CA GLY A 83 -7.70 -23.82 14.37
C GLY A 83 -8.90 -23.48 13.48
N ALA A 84 -9.71 -22.47 13.82
CA ALA A 84 -10.77 -22.01 12.94
C ALA A 84 -10.18 -21.19 11.79
N LEU A 85 -9.86 -21.84 10.67
CA LEU A 85 -9.34 -21.18 9.47
C LEU A 85 -10.29 -20.16 8.86
N TRP A 86 -11.58 -20.22 9.19
CA TRP A 86 -12.59 -19.25 8.79
C TRP A 86 -13.45 -18.86 10.00
N PRO A 87 -12.96 -17.96 10.88
CA PRO A 87 -13.72 -17.55 12.05
C PRO A 87 -15.01 -16.86 11.64
N THR A 88 -16.14 -17.34 12.16
CA THR A 88 -17.47 -16.73 11.96
C THR A 88 -18.06 -16.22 13.27
N TRP A 89 -17.75 -16.91 14.37
CA TRP A 89 -18.31 -16.68 15.69
C TRP A 89 -17.28 -16.12 16.67
N ALA A 90 -17.62 -15.03 17.34
CA ALA A 90 -16.77 -14.41 18.34
C ALA A 90 -17.29 -14.75 19.74
N MET A 91 -16.65 -15.72 20.41
CA MET A 91 -17.14 -16.35 21.66
C MET A 91 -17.45 -15.38 22.80
N HIS A 92 -16.65 -14.33 23.00
CA HIS A 92 -16.79 -13.42 24.14
C HIS A 92 -17.61 -12.16 23.83
N HIS A 93 -18.25 -12.08 22.66
CA HIS A 93 -19.22 -11.03 22.40
C HIS A 93 -20.49 -11.24 23.22
N ILE A 94 -21.28 -10.18 23.38
CA ILE A 94 -22.58 -10.20 24.07
C ILE A 94 -22.42 -10.90 25.44
N GLN A 95 -21.53 -10.40 26.29
CA GLN A 95 -21.34 -10.92 27.65
C GLN A 95 -21.03 -12.44 27.72
N GLY A 96 -20.43 -13.00 26.66
CA GLY A 96 -20.04 -14.41 26.61
C GLY A 96 -21.05 -15.36 25.94
N TYR A 97 -22.20 -14.87 25.49
CA TYR A 97 -23.12 -15.66 24.65
C TYR A 97 -22.57 -15.87 23.23
N GLY A 98 -21.64 -15.01 22.83
CA GLY A 98 -21.06 -14.98 21.51
C GLY A 98 -21.94 -14.29 20.48
N TYR A 99 -21.35 -13.99 19.32
CA TYR A 99 -22.02 -13.29 18.23
C TYR A 99 -21.39 -13.66 16.89
N PRO A 100 -22.16 -13.72 15.78
CA PRO A 100 -21.62 -13.99 14.44
C PRO A 100 -20.90 -12.75 13.84
N THR A 101 -20.02 -12.11 14.62
CA THR A 101 -19.35 -10.86 14.27
C THR A 101 -18.64 -10.94 12.92
N PHE A 102 -17.88 -12.01 12.70
CA PHE A 102 -17.02 -12.17 11.52
C PHE A 102 -17.76 -12.73 10.30
N LEU A 103 -19.02 -13.12 10.48
CA LEU A 103 -19.93 -13.36 9.37
C LEU A 103 -20.52 -12.05 8.83
N ILE A 104 -20.78 -11.08 9.71
CA ILE A 104 -21.41 -9.80 9.38
C ILE A 104 -20.35 -8.77 8.95
N GLN A 105 -19.22 -8.73 9.64
CA GLN A 105 -18.09 -7.86 9.32
C GLN A 105 -17.13 -8.58 8.37
N ALA A 106 -16.72 -7.89 7.29
CA ALA A 106 -15.84 -8.46 6.30
C ALA A 106 -14.51 -8.95 6.93
N PRO A 107 -14.14 -10.24 6.79
CA PRO A 107 -13.08 -10.82 7.60
C PRO A 107 -11.66 -10.44 7.16
N LEU A 108 -11.50 -9.91 5.94
CA LEU A 108 -10.19 -9.68 5.32
C LEU A 108 -9.28 -8.78 6.17
N GLY A 109 -9.81 -7.71 6.75
CA GLY A 109 -9.03 -6.84 7.61
C GLY A 109 -8.59 -7.51 8.92
N PHE A 110 -9.39 -8.43 9.47
CA PHE A 110 -8.96 -9.18 10.67
C PHE A 110 -7.84 -10.18 10.36
N TYR A 111 -7.82 -10.80 9.17
CA TYR A 111 -6.67 -11.59 8.74
C TYR A 111 -5.40 -10.73 8.63
N LEU A 112 -5.51 -9.52 8.05
CA LEU A 112 -4.38 -8.60 7.96
C LEU A 112 -3.88 -8.18 9.35
N GLY A 113 -4.80 -7.87 10.27
CA GLY A 113 -4.46 -7.58 11.66
C GLY A 113 -3.79 -8.77 12.36
N ALA A 114 -4.31 -9.99 12.17
CA ALA A 114 -3.75 -11.20 12.78
C ALA A 114 -2.34 -11.48 12.25
N MET A 115 -2.10 -11.25 10.95
CA MET A 115 -0.77 -11.32 10.37
C MET A 115 0.21 -10.39 11.09
N PHE A 116 -0.16 -9.13 11.37
CA PHE A 116 0.71 -8.22 12.13
C PHE A 116 0.97 -8.70 13.57
N VAL A 117 -0.06 -9.26 14.23
CA VAL A 117 0.11 -9.86 15.56
C VAL A 117 1.10 -11.02 15.51
N TRP A 118 1.02 -11.88 14.49
CA TRP A 118 1.93 -13.03 14.32
C TRP A 118 3.35 -12.60 13.96
N LEU A 119 3.52 -11.44 13.33
CA LEU A 119 4.82 -10.79 13.11
C LEU A 119 5.38 -10.08 14.35
N GLY A 120 4.68 -10.14 15.49
CA GLY A 120 5.15 -9.64 16.79
C GLY A 120 4.61 -8.26 17.18
N ALA A 121 3.69 -7.67 16.42
CA ALA A 121 3.03 -6.44 16.84
C ALA A 121 2.07 -6.70 18.01
N GLY A 122 1.97 -5.74 18.94
CA GLY A 122 0.86 -5.73 19.90
C GLY A 122 -0.47 -5.46 19.20
N TYR A 123 -1.58 -5.94 19.78
CA TYR A 123 -2.92 -5.81 19.17
C TYR A 123 -3.31 -4.39 18.81
N THR A 124 -3.03 -3.41 19.66
CA THR A 124 -3.33 -1.99 19.38
C THR A 124 -2.55 -1.49 18.16
N THR A 125 -1.26 -1.84 18.06
CA THR A 125 -0.42 -1.50 16.91
C THR A 125 -0.87 -2.22 15.65
N ALA A 126 -1.20 -3.51 15.73
CA ALA A 126 -1.71 -4.30 14.60
C ALA A 126 -2.99 -3.70 14.03
N VAL A 127 -3.93 -3.29 14.89
CA VAL A 127 -5.16 -2.63 14.47
C VAL A 127 -4.88 -1.27 13.84
N LYS A 128 -3.94 -0.47 14.37
CA LYS A 128 -3.52 0.77 13.70
C LYS A 128 -2.99 0.50 12.29
N LEU A 129 -2.09 -0.47 12.13
CA LEU A 129 -1.52 -0.82 10.82
C LEU A 129 -2.56 -1.36 9.83
N THR A 130 -3.71 -1.84 10.33
CA THR A 130 -4.78 -2.42 9.50
C THR A 130 -5.77 -1.37 9.00
N TRP A 131 -6.10 -0.37 9.84
CA TRP A 131 -7.23 0.54 9.57
C TRP A 131 -6.86 2.02 9.49
N ALA A 132 -5.60 2.37 9.76
CA ALA A 132 -5.10 3.73 9.77
C ALA A 132 -4.07 3.90 8.63
#